data_AF-A0A9X6XDC5-F1
#
_entry.id   AF-A0A9X6XDC5-F1
#
_cell.length_a   1.000
_cell.length_b   1.000
_cell.length_c   1.000
_cell.angle_alpha   90.00
_cell.angle_beta   90.00
_cell.angle_gamma   90.00
#
_symmetry.space_group_name_H-M   'P 1'
#
loop_
_entity.id
_entity.type
_entity.pdbx_description
1 polymer ?
#
loop_
_entity_poly.entity_id
_entity_poly.type
_entity_poly.pdbx_seq_one_letter_code
_entity_poly.pdbx_strand_id
1 'polypeptide(L)'
;MSDVQSLVGEKIYVQLSGGNYFEGILTDYGRDVLVLYNGQKYYYIPWLHVHRVSLSSNYKDKIDQPTGPSIAEDIGTISYRKILSNAKGIFAEIYVTGNITFHGNIINVLSDYIVFYSPVFKMLYIPLSHLKWLTPYNHNANPYNSEINLLPENANKSFSRLFDTQLKKEEGKFVVFDGGIDPMKIGVLKRVEDGVIELKVASGEVTLLRLNHIKSYHLP
;
A
#
# COMPACT_ATOMS: atom_id res chain seq x y z
N MET A 1 15.50 7.78 27.68
CA MET A 1 15.39 7.89 26.21
C MET A 1 13.92 7.77 25.88
N SER A 2 13.33 8.74 25.18
CA SER A 2 11.93 8.65 24.75
C SER A 2 11.84 7.64 23.60
N ASP A 3 11.26 6.48 23.87
CA ASP A 3 10.91 5.50 22.86
C ASP A 3 9.57 5.88 22.23
N VAL A 4 9.29 5.48 20.99
CA VAL A 4 7.99 5.73 20.35
C VAL A 4 6.84 5.09 21.14
N GLN A 5 7.14 4.03 21.89
CA GLN A 5 6.23 3.46 22.88
C GLN A 5 5.65 4.50 23.86
N SER A 6 6.46 5.48 24.29
CA SER A 6 5.99 6.50 25.24
C SER A 6 5.08 7.56 24.61
N LEU A 7 4.85 7.48 23.29
CA LEU A 7 3.96 8.38 22.55
C LEU A 7 2.59 7.76 22.29
N VAL A 8 2.35 6.51 22.70
CA VAL A 8 1.04 5.86 22.54
C VAL A 8 -0.01 6.60 23.36
N GLY A 9 -1.16 6.89 22.74
CA GLY A 9 -2.22 7.73 23.28
C GLY A 9 -2.02 9.23 23.04
N GLU A 10 -0.83 9.66 22.61
CA GLU A 10 -0.53 11.06 22.35
C GLU A 10 -0.87 11.47 20.92
N LYS A 11 -1.20 12.75 20.76
CA LYS A 11 -1.32 13.38 19.45
C LYS A 11 0.08 13.60 18.88
N ILE A 12 0.40 12.95 17.77
CA ILE A 12 1.70 13.01 17.13
C ILE A 12 1.59 13.53 15.69
N TYR A 13 2.72 14.02 15.20
CA TYR A 13 2.99 14.35 13.82
C TYR A 13 3.97 13.32 13.25
N VAL A 14 3.63 12.73 12.10
CA VAL A 14 4.45 11.76 11.38
C VAL A 14 4.77 12.29 9.99
N GLN A 15 6.04 12.45 9.69
CA GLN A 15 6.52 12.86 8.37
C GLN A 15 6.99 11.64 7.59
N LEU A 16 6.49 11.47 6.37
CA LEU A 16 6.90 10.41 5.46
C LEU A 16 7.86 10.90 4.36
N SER A 17 8.53 9.95 3.72
CA SER A 17 9.27 10.19 2.48
C SER A 17 8.37 10.79 1.38
N GLY A 18 8.87 11.84 0.73
CA GLY A 18 8.15 12.52 -0.36
C GLY A 18 7.18 13.60 0.10
N GLY A 19 7.34 14.13 1.32
CA GLY A 19 6.66 15.35 1.79
C GLY A 19 5.25 15.14 2.35
N ASN A 20 4.76 13.91 2.41
CA ASN A 20 3.47 13.60 3.04
C ASN A 20 3.61 13.66 4.57
N TYR A 21 2.57 14.11 5.24
CA TYR A 21 2.51 14.17 6.69
C TYR A 21 1.15 13.75 7.23
N PHE A 22 1.17 13.19 8.43
CA PHE A 22 0.00 12.74 9.17
C PHE A 22 0.01 13.36 10.55
N GLU A 23 -1.16 13.78 11.00
CA GLU A 23 -1.40 14.22 12.36
C GLU A 23 -2.55 13.40 12.93
N GLY A 24 -2.35 12.83 14.12
CA GLY A 24 -3.31 11.90 14.71
C GLY A 24 -2.85 11.40 16.07
N ILE A 25 -3.74 10.68 16.75
CA ILE A 25 -3.42 9.95 17.97
C ILE A 25 -2.65 8.67 17.57
N LEU A 26 -1.49 8.43 18.17
CA LEU A 26 -0.80 7.15 18.03
C LEU A 26 -1.56 6.11 18.86
N THR A 27 -2.37 5.27 18.22
CA THR A 27 -3.18 4.28 18.95
C THR A 27 -2.41 3.01 19.24
N ASP A 28 -1.50 2.63 18.34
CA ASP A 28 -0.67 1.44 18.49
C ASP A 28 0.63 1.55 17.68
N TYR A 29 1.60 0.71 17.99
CA TYR A 29 2.86 0.58 17.27
C TYR A 29 3.34 -0.89 17.26
N GLY A 30 3.93 -1.28 16.15
CA GLY A 30 4.68 -2.53 16.01
C GLY A 30 6.17 -2.26 15.81
N ARG A 31 6.94 -3.33 15.64
CA ARG A 31 8.38 -3.22 15.33
C ARG A 31 8.66 -2.48 14.02
N ASP A 32 7.73 -2.52 13.07
CA ASP A 32 7.88 -2.05 11.70
C ASP A 32 6.65 -1.28 11.17
N VAL A 33 5.71 -0.87 12.04
CA VAL A 33 4.48 -0.15 11.67
C VAL A 33 4.00 0.76 12.78
N LEU A 34 3.42 1.91 12.43
CA LEU A 34 2.61 2.75 13.32
C LEU A 34 1.14 2.68 12.95
N VAL A 35 0.28 2.84 13.96
CA VAL A 35 -1.17 2.98 13.80
C VAL A 35 -1.60 4.35 14.31
N LEU A 36 -2.03 5.21 13.39
CA LEU A 36 -2.49 6.56 13.71
C LEU A 36 -3.99 6.69 13.47
N TYR A 37 -4.69 7.32 14.40
CA TYR A 37 -6.08 7.72 14.23
C TYR A 37 -6.18 9.24 14.06
N ASN A 38 -6.74 9.69 12.95
CA ASN A 38 -6.84 11.13 12.66
C ASN A 38 -8.16 11.78 13.11
N GLY A 39 -9.01 11.05 13.87
CA GLY A 39 -10.36 11.49 14.24
C GLY A 39 -11.46 10.96 13.32
N GLN A 40 -11.10 10.33 12.20
CA GLN A 40 -12.06 9.74 11.26
C GLN A 40 -11.68 8.32 10.86
N LYS A 41 -10.40 8.10 10.55
CA LYS A 41 -9.89 6.82 10.05
C LYS A 41 -8.53 6.47 10.61
N TYR A 42 -8.23 5.17 10.55
CA TYR A 42 -6.95 4.61 10.96
C TYR A 42 -5.98 4.52 9.79
N TYR A 43 -4.76 4.98 10.01
CA TYR A 43 -3.65 4.85 9.10
C TYR A 43 -2.62 3.86 9.64
N TYR A 44 -2.29 2.88 8.81
CA TYR A 44 -1.23 1.91 9.08
C TYR A 44 -0.02 2.28 8.23
N ILE A 45 1.04 2.74 8.89
CA ILE A 45 2.20 3.38 8.26
C ILE A 45 3.46 2.56 8.55
N PRO A 46 4.15 2.01 7.54
CA PRO A 46 5.39 1.27 7.76
C PRO A 46 6.52 2.17 8.21
N TRP A 47 7.32 1.67 9.14
CA TRP A 47 8.51 2.36 9.62
C TRP A 47 9.53 2.69 8.54
N LEU A 48 9.59 1.85 7.50
CA LEU A 48 10.45 2.07 6.33
C LEU A 48 10.25 3.46 5.69
N HIS A 49 9.06 4.03 5.78
CA HIS A 49 8.70 5.28 5.12
C HIS A 49 8.71 6.50 6.04
N VAL A 50 8.90 6.30 7.35
CA VAL A 50 8.84 7.39 8.33
C VAL A 50 10.20 8.05 8.46
N HIS A 51 10.23 9.36 8.24
CA HIS A 51 11.41 10.20 8.44
C HIS A 51 11.49 10.74 9.86
N ARG A 52 10.34 11.13 10.43
CA ARG A 52 10.28 11.77 11.74
C ARG A 52 8.94 11.53 12.41
N VAL A 53 9.00 11.36 13.73
CA VAL A 53 7.85 11.44 14.63
C VAL A 53 8.11 12.48 15.70
N SER A 54 7.10 13.29 16.01
CA SER A 54 7.15 14.28 17.09
C SER A 54 5.78 14.47 17.71
N LEU A 55 5.72 14.88 18.98
CA LEU A 55 4.46 15.34 19.58
C LEU A 55 3.88 16.51 18.78
N SER A 56 2.57 16.51 18.60
CA SER A 56 1.87 17.66 18.03
C SER A 56 1.66 18.71 19.12
N SER A 57 2.11 19.93 18.85
CA SER A 57 1.84 21.11 19.68
C SER A 57 0.52 21.81 19.29
N ASN A 58 -0.26 21.25 18.36
CA ASN A 58 -1.51 21.85 17.90
C ASN A 58 -2.68 21.45 18.83
N TYR A 59 -2.92 22.29 19.84
CA TYR A 59 -4.00 22.12 20.82
C TYR A 59 -5.39 22.55 20.31
N LYS A 60 -5.50 23.18 19.13
CA LYS A 60 -6.76 23.77 18.64
C LYS A 60 -7.71 22.72 18.05
N ASP A 61 -7.17 21.66 17.47
CA ASP A 61 -7.95 20.57 16.89
C ASP A 61 -7.97 19.39 17.85
N LYS A 62 -9.04 19.30 18.66
CA LYS A 62 -9.33 18.10 19.44
C LYS A 62 -9.64 16.97 18.47
N ILE A 63 -8.86 15.90 18.54
CA ILE A 63 -9.14 14.64 17.88
C ILE A 63 -9.89 13.81 18.90
N ASP A 64 -11.15 13.46 18.60
CA ASP A 64 -11.91 12.56 19.44
C ASP A 64 -11.25 11.17 19.47
N GLN A 65 -11.46 10.44 20.55
CA GLN A 65 -10.96 9.07 20.63
C GLN A 65 -11.68 8.19 19.58
N PRO A 66 -11.00 7.14 19.09
CA PRO A 66 -11.61 6.24 18.13
C PRO A 66 -12.89 5.61 18.68
N THR A 67 -13.94 5.60 17.86
CA THR A 67 -15.26 5.02 18.22
C THR A 67 -15.43 3.58 17.76
N GLY A 68 -14.46 3.02 17.03
CA GLY A 68 -14.50 1.65 16.52
C GLY A 68 -13.11 1.00 16.49
N PRO A 69 -13.07 -0.34 16.37
CA PRO A 69 -11.84 -1.08 16.53
C PRO A 69 -10.87 -0.84 15.36
N SER A 70 -9.59 -0.78 15.68
CA SER A 70 -8.53 -0.89 14.67
C SER A 70 -8.25 -2.35 14.33
N ILE A 71 -7.65 -2.61 13.15
CA ILE A 71 -7.12 -3.93 12.78
C ILE A 71 -6.08 -4.42 13.79
N ALA A 72 -5.38 -3.50 14.46
CA ALA A 72 -4.33 -3.82 15.41
C ALA A 72 -4.84 -4.40 16.75
N GLU A 73 -6.07 -4.07 17.17
CA GLU A 73 -6.59 -4.42 18.51
C GLU A 73 -6.59 -5.94 18.79
N ASP A 74 -6.86 -6.76 17.78
CA ASP A 74 -6.91 -8.22 17.91
C ASP A 74 -5.56 -8.91 17.60
N ILE A 75 -4.53 -8.14 17.24
CA ILE A 75 -3.24 -8.66 16.77
C ILE A 75 -2.21 -8.52 17.88
N GLY A 76 -2.22 -9.42 18.86
CA GLY A 76 -1.37 -9.33 20.07
C GLY A 76 0.03 -8.71 19.89
N THR A 77 0.90 -9.27 19.04
CA THR A 77 2.15 -8.58 18.63
C THR A 77 2.04 -8.06 17.20
N ILE A 78 2.00 -6.74 17.05
CA ILE A 78 1.80 -6.07 15.77
C ILE A 78 3.08 -6.05 14.95
N SER A 79 2.90 -6.35 13.66
CA SER A 79 3.90 -6.12 12.61
C SER A 79 3.17 -5.72 11.34
N TYR A 80 3.86 -5.01 10.44
CA TYR A 80 3.25 -4.53 9.22
C TYR A 80 2.64 -5.67 8.40
N ARG A 81 3.35 -6.79 8.29
CA ARG A 81 2.86 -7.96 7.57
C ARG A 81 1.60 -8.57 8.16
N LYS A 82 1.49 -8.60 9.50
CA LYS A 82 0.28 -9.08 10.19
C LYS A 82 -0.88 -8.12 9.95
N ILE A 83 -0.65 -6.81 9.97
CA ILE A 83 -1.67 -5.81 9.62
C ILE A 83 -2.19 -6.07 8.21
N LEU A 84 -1.31 -6.18 7.22
CA LEU A 84 -1.71 -6.43 5.83
C LEU A 84 -2.47 -7.76 5.67
N SER A 85 -2.08 -8.78 6.44
CA SER A 85 -2.70 -10.11 6.38
C SER A 85 -4.11 -10.11 7.00
N ASN A 86 -4.34 -9.35 8.07
CA ASN A 86 -5.66 -9.15 8.67
C ASN A 86 -6.52 -8.15 7.89
N ALA A 87 -5.90 -7.28 7.08
CA ALA A 87 -6.59 -6.37 6.16
C ALA A 87 -7.07 -7.06 4.86
N LYS A 88 -6.82 -8.36 4.67
CA LYS A 88 -7.26 -9.10 3.48
C LYS A 88 -8.79 -9.08 3.36
N GLY A 89 -9.28 -8.76 2.17
CA GLY A 89 -10.72 -8.65 1.88
C GLY A 89 -11.43 -7.44 2.50
N ILE A 90 -10.72 -6.60 3.29
CA ILE A 90 -11.26 -5.34 3.79
C ILE A 90 -11.02 -4.26 2.74
N PHE A 91 -12.09 -3.53 2.39
CA PHE A 91 -11.99 -2.46 1.40
C PHE A 91 -11.19 -1.31 2.00
N ALA A 92 -10.11 -0.93 1.32
CA ALA A 92 -9.12 -0.01 1.80
C ALA A 92 -8.66 0.94 0.69
N GLU A 93 -8.20 2.10 1.12
CA GLU A 93 -7.38 3.00 0.34
C GLU A 93 -5.91 2.75 0.69
N ILE A 94 -5.06 2.68 -0.35
CA ILE A 94 -3.62 2.54 -0.19
C ILE A 94 -2.88 3.63 -0.96
N TYR A 95 -1.72 3.99 -0.44
CA TYR A 95 -0.81 4.90 -1.12
C TYR A 95 0.53 4.25 -1.35
N VAL A 96 0.97 4.31 -2.59
CA VAL A 96 2.23 3.73 -3.03
C VAL A 96 3.21 4.86 -3.35
N THR A 97 2.88 5.69 -4.33
CA THR A 97 3.75 6.80 -4.76
C THR A 97 3.04 7.74 -5.73
N GLY A 98 3.54 8.97 -5.84
CA GLY A 98 3.02 9.96 -6.78
C GLY A 98 1.79 10.67 -6.22
N ASN A 99 0.85 10.99 -7.10
CA ASN A 99 -0.31 11.82 -6.74
C ASN A 99 -1.63 11.04 -6.72
N ILE A 100 -1.57 9.71 -6.80
CA ILE A 100 -2.77 8.85 -6.80
C ILE A 100 -2.73 7.84 -5.65
N THR A 101 -3.90 7.55 -5.10
CA THR A 101 -4.16 6.43 -4.20
C THR A 101 -4.89 5.34 -4.98
N PHE A 102 -4.80 4.10 -4.51
CA PHE A 102 -5.59 2.99 -5.05
C PHE A 102 -6.65 2.58 -4.04
N HIS A 103 -7.85 2.31 -4.53
CA HIS A 103 -8.99 1.86 -3.73
C HIS A 103 -9.34 0.43 -4.12
N GLY A 104 -9.58 -0.45 -3.15
CA GLY A 104 -9.69 -1.87 -3.41
C GLY A 104 -9.47 -2.76 -2.20
N ASN A 105 -9.17 -4.03 -2.44
CA ASN A 105 -8.98 -5.05 -1.41
C ASN A 105 -7.62 -5.72 -1.56
N ILE A 106 -6.95 -6.01 -0.43
CA ILE A 106 -5.81 -6.93 -0.45
C ILE A 106 -6.34 -8.35 -0.69
N ILE A 107 -5.86 -8.98 -1.77
CA ILE A 107 -6.17 -10.37 -2.12
C ILE A 107 -5.14 -11.31 -1.51
N ASN A 108 -3.86 -10.92 -1.52
CA ASN A 108 -2.80 -11.74 -0.96
C ASN A 108 -1.60 -10.90 -0.47
N VAL A 109 -0.88 -11.44 0.51
CA VAL A 109 0.33 -10.84 1.08
C VAL A 109 1.45 -11.86 0.94
N LEU A 110 2.42 -11.56 0.07
CA LEU A 110 3.53 -12.45 -0.28
C LEU A 110 4.80 -12.03 0.46
N SER A 111 5.98 -12.45 0.02
CA SER A 111 7.24 -12.21 0.74
C SER A 111 7.64 -10.75 0.76
N ASP A 112 7.56 -10.11 -0.39
CA ASP A 112 8.05 -8.76 -0.65
C ASP A 112 7.03 -7.89 -1.41
N TYR A 113 5.81 -8.38 -1.66
CA TYR A 113 4.74 -7.63 -2.32
C TYR A 113 3.34 -8.07 -1.87
N ILE A 114 2.33 -7.23 -2.17
CA ILE A 114 0.91 -7.57 -2.07
C ILE A 114 0.27 -7.70 -3.44
N VAL A 115 -0.76 -8.54 -3.51
CA VAL A 115 -1.73 -8.54 -4.62
C VAL A 115 -2.94 -7.75 -4.13
N PHE A 116 -3.25 -6.67 -4.83
CA PHE A 116 -4.34 -5.75 -4.51
C PHE A 116 -5.31 -5.70 -5.68
N TYR A 117 -6.61 -5.89 -5.43
CA TYR A 117 -7.62 -5.76 -6.46
C TYR A 117 -8.29 -4.40 -6.35
N SER A 118 -8.17 -3.58 -7.39
CA SER A 118 -8.84 -2.29 -7.52
C SER A 118 -9.93 -2.37 -8.59
N PRO A 119 -11.11 -1.78 -8.39
CA PRO A 119 -12.14 -1.71 -9.44
C PRO A 119 -11.65 -1.06 -10.74
N VAL A 120 -10.78 -0.05 -10.62
CA VAL A 120 -10.22 0.73 -11.72
C VAL A 120 -9.08 -0.01 -12.42
N PHE A 121 -8.11 -0.50 -11.65
CA PHE A 121 -6.85 -1.07 -12.18
C PHE A 121 -6.80 -2.60 -12.20
N LYS A 122 -7.89 -3.26 -11.80
CA LYS A 122 -7.97 -4.72 -11.62
C LYS A 122 -6.88 -5.23 -10.67
N MET A 123 -6.14 -6.28 -11.05
CA MET A 123 -5.11 -6.87 -10.20
C MET A 123 -3.81 -6.07 -10.28
N LEU A 124 -3.50 -5.36 -9.19
CA LEU A 124 -2.26 -4.66 -8.94
C LEU A 124 -1.30 -5.53 -8.11
N TYR A 125 -0.03 -5.49 -8.48
CA TYR A 125 1.06 -6.12 -7.75
C TYR A 125 1.98 -5.01 -7.23
N ILE A 126 2.14 -4.91 -5.91
CA ILE A 126 2.75 -3.74 -5.28
C ILE A 126 3.83 -4.21 -4.29
N PRO A 127 5.12 -3.92 -4.53
CA PRO A 127 6.17 -4.24 -3.57
C PRO A 127 5.92 -3.56 -2.21
N LEU A 128 6.18 -4.29 -1.12
CA LEU A 128 6.03 -3.78 0.24
C LEU A 128 6.92 -2.57 0.50
N SER A 129 8.08 -2.51 -0.16
CA SER A 129 9.02 -1.39 -0.10
C SER A 129 8.49 -0.09 -0.70
N HIS A 130 7.35 -0.13 -1.39
CA HIS A 130 6.72 1.05 -2.00
C HIS A 130 5.35 1.37 -1.39
N LEU A 131 4.79 0.51 -0.55
CA LEU A 131 3.48 0.74 0.07
C LEU A 131 3.61 1.62 1.33
N LYS A 132 3.34 2.91 1.17
CA LYS A 132 3.57 3.95 2.20
C LYS A 132 2.57 3.96 3.33
N TRP A 133 1.31 3.63 3.05
CA TRP A 133 0.29 3.46 4.06
C TRP A 133 -0.92 2.73 3.51
N LEU A 134 -1.71 2.18 4.44
CA LEU A 134 -3.03 1.61 4.20
C LEU A 134 -4.03 2.27 5.16
N THR A 135 -5.23 2.57 4.68
CA THR A 135 -6.37 2.98 5.51
C THR A 135 -7.61 2.21 5.08
N PRO A 136 -8.18 1.35 5.94
CA PRO A 136 -9.46 0.72 5.70
C PRO A 136 -10.55 1.79 5.64
N TYR A 137 -11.56 1.54 4.82
CA TYR A 137 -12.83 2.25 4.94
C TYR A 137 -13.58 1.76 6.18
N ASN A 138 -14.39 2.63 6.77
CA ASN A 138 -15.26 2.26 7.88
C ASN A 138 -16.17 1.09 7.46
N HIS A 139 -16.39 0.11 8.33
CA HIS A 139 -17.29 -1.03 8.09
C HIS A 139 -18.71 -0.62 7.72
N ASN A 140 -19.15 0.57 8.11
CA ASN A 140 -20.47 1.12 7.76
C ASN A 140 -20.50 1.79 6.38
N ALA A 141 -19.34 2.06 5.77
CA ALA A 141 -19.29 2.55 4.41
C ALA A 141 -19.61 1.40 3.46
N ASN A 142 -20.55 1.60 2.54
CA ASN A 142 -20.79 0.70 1.43
C ASN A 142 -20.11 1.27 0.17
N PRO A 143 -18.86 0.88 -0.14
CA PRO A 143 -18.14 1.46 -1.26
C PRO A 143 -18.89 1.19 -2.56
N TYR A 144 -19.22 2.26 -3.29
CA TYR A 144 -19.96 2.18 -4.55
C TYR A 144 -21.32 1.45 -4.45
N ASN A 145 -21.98 1.50 -3.28
CA ASN A 145 -23.30 0.93 -3.04
C ASN A 145 -23.46 -0.56 -3.43
N SER A 146 -22.38 -1.34 -3.39
CA SER A 146 -22.35 -2.75 -3.84
C SER A 146 -22.66 -2.96 -5.32
N GLU A 147 -22.70 -1.91 -6.16
CA GLU A 147 -23.03 -2.01 -7.59
C GLU A 147 -21.90 -2.65 -8.41
N ILE A 148 -20.70 -2.74 -7.83
CA ILE A 148 -19.51 -3.28 -8.50
C ILE A 148 -18.93 -4.47 -7.74
N ASN A 149 -18.40 -5.43 -8.51
CA ASN A 149 -17.65 -6.54 -7.95
C ASN A 149 -16.32 -6.05 -7.36
N LEU A 150 -16.22 -6.08 -6.04
CA LEU A 150 -15.03 -5.68 -5.29
C LEU A 150 -14.00 -6.81 -5.11
N LEU A 151 -14.28 -7.99 -5.67
CA LEU A 151 -13.39 -9.14 -5.66
C LEU A 151 -13.14 -9.62 -7.10
N PRO A 152 -11.95 -10.16 -7.39
CA PRO A 152 -11.65 -10.71 -8.70
C PRO A 152 -12.45 -12.00 -8.94
N GLU A 153 -12.96 -12.18 -10.16
CA GLU A 153 -13.71 -13.38 -10.57
C GLU A 153 -12.85 -14.67 -10.50
N ASN A 154 -11.52 -14.54 -10.58
CA ASN A 154 -10.56 -15.64 -10.55
C ASN A 154 -9.66 -15.58 -9.30
N ALA A 155 -10.24 -15.74 -8.11
CA ALA A 155 -9.52 -15.66 -6.83
C ALA A 155 -8.46 -16.79 -6.63
N ASN A 156 -8.53 -17.88 -7.39
CA ASN A 156 -7.70 -19.08 -7.21
C ASN A 156 -6.35 -19.08 -7.97
N LYS A 157 -5.84 -17.91 -8.36
CA LYS A 157 -4.56 -17.82 -9.07
C LYS A 157 -3.39 -18.10 -8.13
N SER A 158 -2.47 -18.97 -8.55
CA SER A 158 -1.21 -19.21 -7.83
C SER A 158 -0.24 -18.04 -8.07
N PHE A 159 0.34 -17.53 -6.99
CA PHE A 159 1.27 -16.41 -6.99
C PHE A 159 2.68 -16.87 -6.61
N SER A 160 3.68 -16.27 -7.25
CA SER A 160 5.08 -16.46 -6.85
C SER A 160 5.34 -15.78 -5.51
N ARG A 161 6.31 -16.28 -4.75
CA ARG A 161 6.63 -15.70 -3.44
C ARG A 161 7.32 -14.34 -3.52
N LEU A 162 8.09 -14.11 -4.60
CA LEU A 162 8.88 -12.91 -4.83
C LEU A 162 8.33 -12.10 -6.00
N PHE A 163 8.41 -10.78 -5.90
CA PHE A 163 7.88 -9.85 -6.90
C PHE A 163 8.55 -10.00 -8.26
N ASP A 164 9.89 -10.12 -8.28
CA ASP A 164 10.69 -10.29 -9.50
C ASP A 164 10.29 -11.54 -10.29
N THR A 165 10.09 -12.64 -9.57
CA THR A 165 9.73 -13.96 -10.08
C THR A 165 8.29 -13.95 -10.57
N GLN A 166 7.41 -13.20 -9.90
CA GLN A 166 6.05 -13.00 -10.37
C GLN A 166 6.02 -12.18 -11.66
N LEU A 167 6.76 -11.07 -11.74
CA LEU A 167 6.82 -10.24 -12.93
C LEU A 167 7.43 -10.99 -14.12
N LYS A 168 8.45 -11.81 -13.88
CA LYS A 168 9.08 -12.65 -14.91
C LYS A 168 8.11 -13.61 -15.59
N LYS A 169 7.09 -14.10 -14.88
CA LYS A 169 6.02 -14.93 -15.48
C LYS A 169 5.12 -14.16 -16.44
N GLU A 170 5.18 -12.84 -16.43
CA GLU A 170 4.42 -11.97 -17.32
C GLU A 170 5.23 -11.53 -18.55
N GLU A 171 6.44 -12.05 -18.76
CA GLU A 171 7.21 -11.87 -19.99
C GLU A 171 6.36 -12.25 -21.22
N GLY A 172 6.47 -11.46 -22.28
CA GLY A 172 5.66 -11.56 -23.49
C GLY A 172 4.30 -10.86 -23.42
N LYS A 173 3.85 -10.41 -22.23
CA LYS A 173 2.55 -9.75 -22.05
C LYS A 173 2.67 -8.23 -22.06
N PHE A 174 1.54 -7.59 -22.32
CA PHE A 174 1.41 -6.15 -22.16
C PHE A 174 1.24 -5.83 -20.67
N VAL A 175 2.07 -4.92 -20.16
CA VAL A 175 2.10 -4.52 -18.76
C VAL A 175 2.05 -3.00 -18.64
N VAL A 176 1.42 -2.56 -17.56
CA VAL A 176 1.33 -1.15 -17.19
C VAL A 176 1.95 -0.99 -15.81
N PHE A 177 3.06 -0.25 -15.72
CA PHE A 177 3.71 0.04 -14.45
C PHE A 177 3.23 1.37 -13.85
N ASP A 178 3.34 1.49 -12.52
CA ASP A 178 3.15 2.73 -11.75
C ASP A 178 1.83 3.48 -12.04
N GLY A 179 0.75 2.73 -12.29
CA GLY A 179 -0.56 3.31 -12.58
C GLY A 179 -0.69 3.95 -13.98
N GLY A 180 0.29 3.77 -14.87
CA GLY A 180 0.21 4.24 -16.26
C GLY A 180 0.44 5.75 -16.44
N ILE A 181 1.09 6.41 -15.47
CA ILE A 181 1.37 7.86 -15.54
C ILE A 181 2.45 8.17 -16.58
N ASP A 182 3.47 7.33 -16.68
CA ASP A 182 4.61 7.51 -17.58
C ASP A 182 4.46 6.58 -18.80
N PRO A 183 4.27 7.11 -20.03
CA PRO A 183 4.17 6.30 -21.24
C PRO A 183 5.39 5.40 -21.49
N MET A 184 6.57 5.77 -20.98
CA MET A 184 7.79 4.95 -21.10
C MET A 184 7.81 3.74 -20.17
N LYS A 185 6.77 3.61 -19.34
CA LYS A 185 6.55 2.49 -18.42
C LYS A 185 5.33 1.64 -18.79
N ILE A 186 4.90 1.73 -20.05
CA ILE A 186 3.75 1.00 -20.59
C ILE A 186 4.20 0.30 -21.87
N GLY A 187 3.97 -1.01 -21.97
CA GLY A 187 4.37 -1.75 -23.17
C GLY A 187 4.40 -3.26 -23.00
N VAL A 188 5.02 -3.94 -23.96
CA VAL A 188 5.20 -5.39 -23.93
C VAL A 188 6.46 -5.73 -23.15
N LEU A 189 6.31 -6.46 -22.05
CA LEU A 189 7.42 -6.93 -21.22
C LEU A 189 8.25 -7.94 -22.01
N LYS A 190 9.50 -7.61 -22.30
CA LYS A 190 10.39 -8.48 -23.07
C LYS A 190 11.21 -9.39 -22.19
N ARG A 191 11.76 -8.85 -21.10
CA ARG A 191 12.66 -9.59 -20.22
C ARG A 191 12.73 -8.97 -18.83
N VAL A 192 12.90 -9.81 -17.82
CA VAL A 192 13.18 -9.46 -16.43
C VAL A 192 14.38 -10.29 -15.95
N GLU A 193 15.51 -9.62 -15.77
CA GLU A 193 16.77 -10.28 -15.44
C GLU A 193 17.67 -9.31 -14.67
N ASP A 194 18.32 -9.78 -13.60
CA ASP A 194 19.29 -9.02 -12.79
C ASP A 194 18.81 -7.62 -12.33
N GLY A 195 17.52 -7.52 -11.98
CA GLY A 195 16.89 -6.28 -11.53
C GLY A 195 16.70 -5.24 -12.64
N VAL A 196 16.83 -5.64 -13.90
CA VAL A 196 16.55 -4.83 -15.09
C VAL A 196 15.33 -5.40 -15.81
N ILE A 197 14.47 -4.49 -16.28
CA ILE A 197 13.29 -4.78 -17.08
C ILE A 197 13.53 -4.23 -18.47
N GLU A 198 13.32 -5.06 -19.48
CA GLU A 198 13.27 -4.64 -20.88
C GLU A 198 11.82 -4.52 -21.32
N LEU A 199 11.44 -3.33 -21.77
CA LEU A 199 10.07 -3.01 -22.14
C LEU A 199 10.02 -2.47 -23.57
N LYS A 200 9.22 -3.08 -24.44
CA LYS A 200 8.93 -2.51 -25.77
C LYS A 200 7.74 -1.56 -25.66
N VAL A 201 8.02 -0.26 -25.74
CA VAL A 201 7.02 0.81 -25.60
C VAL A 201 6.26 1.06 -26.89
N ALA A 202 5.27 1.96 -26.86
CA ALA A 202 4.37 2.24 -27.99
C ALA A 202 5.10 2.76 -29.26
N SER A 203 6.23 3.47 -29.12
CA SER A 203 7.07 3.90 -30.25
C SER A 203 7.72 2.72 -30.99
N GLY A 204 7.70 1.51 -30.41
CA GLY A 204 8.41 0.34 -30.89
C GLY A 204 9.84 0.23 -30.37
N GLU A 205 10.34 1.25 -29.68
CA GLU A 205 11.65 1.25 -29.03
C GLU A 205 11.69 0.35 -27.79
N VAL A 206 12.88 -0.07 -27.41
CA VAL A 206 13.12 -0.83 -26.17
C VAL A 206 13.67 0.12 -25.11
N THR A 207 12.97 0.19 -23.98
CA THR A 207 13.36 0.95 -22.81
C THR A 207 13.84 0.00 -21.72
N LEU A 208 14.91 0.38 -21.02
CA LEU A 208 15.43 -0.32 -19.87
C LEU A 208 14.98 0.37 -18.57
N LEU A 209 14.36 -0.39 -17.67
CA LEU A 209 13.89 0.12 -16.38
C LEU A 209 14.56 -0.66 -15.24
N ARG A 210 14.81 0.02 -14.12
CA ARG A 210 15.31 -0.63 -12.90
C ARG A 210 14.12 -1.15 -12.09
N LEU A 211 14.14 -2.45 -11.75
CA LEU A 211 13.06 -3.12 -11.02
C LEU A 211 12.73 -2.43 -9.69
N ASN A 212 13.75 -2.00 -8.95
CA ASN A 212 13.57 -1.32 -7.65
C ASN A 212 12.82 0.02 -7.75
N HIS A 213 12.71 0.61 -8.94
CA HIS A 213 11.95 1.83 -9.21
C HIS A 213 10.53 1.57 -9.73
N ILE A 214 10.14 0.31 -9.89
CA ILE A 214 8.77 -0.10 -10.18
C ILE A 214 8.02 -0.23 -8.87
N LYS A 215 6.97 0.56 -8.72
CA LYS A 215 6.14 0.64 -7.51
C LYS A 215 4.86 -0.16 -7.62
N SER A 216 4.38 -0.35 -8.84
CA SER A 216 3.30 -1.31 -9.10
C SER A 216 3.34 -1.79 -10.53
N TYR A 217 2.70 -2.93 -10.80
CA TYR A 217 2.30 -3.29 -12.14
C TYR A 217 0.89 -3.88 -12.16
N HIS A 218 0.23 -3.78 -13.30
CA HIS A 218 -1.00 -4.51 -13.62
C HIS A 218 -1.00 -4.90 -15.10
N LEU A 219 -1.92 -5.80 -15.44
CA LEU A 219 -2.24 -6.17 -16.80
C LEU A 219 -3.61 -5.56 -17.12
N PRO A 220 -3.77 -4.90 -18.29
CA PRO A 220 -5.06 -4.38 -18.71
C PRO A 220 -6.05 -5.48 -19.10
#